data_AF-A0A2G2YZV4-F1
#
_entry.id   AF-A0A2G2YZV4-F1
#
_cell.length_a   1.000
_cell.length_b   1.000
_cell.length_c   1.000
_cell.angle_alpha   90.00
_cell.angle_beta   90.00
_cell.angle_gamma   90.00
#
_symmetry.space_group_name_H-M   'P 1'
#
loop_
_entity.id
_entity.type
_entity.pdbx_description
1 polymer ?
#
loop_
_entity_poly.entity_id
_entity_poly.type
_entity_poly.pdbx_seq_one_letter_code
_entity_poly.pdbx_strand_id
1 'polypeptide(L)'
;MILGVQGQNICKTTSKHFKGLCWLDSSCRKVCIEQDKFEDGHCSKLQRKCLCTKLCAFDNIPNEAGTILVQDVKTLEAELLEEEIFRA
;
A
#
# COMPACT_ATOMS: atom_id res chain seq x y z
N MET A 1 16.14 17.92 21.20
CA MET A 1 16.05 16.73 20.33
C MET A 1 14.60 16.60 19.89
N ILE A 2 14.28 16.95 18.65
CA ILE A 2 12.97 16.63 18.07
C ILE A 2 13.15 15.28 17.39
N LEU A 3 12.54 14.23 17.93
CA LEU A 3 12.44 12.94 17.27
C LEU A 3 11.49 13.13 16.08
N GLY A 4 12.04 13.27 14.88
CA GLY A 4 11.26 13.19 13.66
C GLY A 4 10.72 11.77 13.52
N VAL A 5 9.46 11.56 13.90
CA VAL A 5 8.76 10.32 13.59
C VAL A 5 8.48 10.35 12.08
N GLN A 6 9.24 9.57 11.32
CA GLN A 6 8.91 9.28 9.93
C GLN A 6 7.57 8.51 9.97
N GLY A 7 6.48 9.23 9.68
CA GLY A 7 5.14 8.65 9.69
C GLY A 7 5.06 7.58 8.62
N GLN A 8 4.82 6.33 9.03
CA GLN A 8 4.48 5.27 8.08
C GLN A 8 3.21 5.69 7.33
N ASN A 9 3.24 5.65 6.00
CA ASN A 9 2.09 6.04 5.19
C ASN A 9 1.01 4.96 5.28
N ILE A 10 -0.16 5.36 5.80
CA ILE A 10 -1.31 4.48 6.01
C ILE A 10 -2.28 4.65 4.86
N CYS A 11 -2.50 3.57 4.11
CA CYS A 11 -3.50 3.47 3.05
C CYS A 11 -4.87 3.20 3.66
N LYS A 12 -5.91 3.91 3.19
CA LYS A 12 -7.29 3.78 3.69
C LYS A 12 -8.27 3.50 2.56
N THR A 13 -9.24 2.62 2.78
CA THR A 13 -10.34 2.35 1.82
C THR A 13 -11.66 2.06 2.55
N THR A 14 -12.79 2.19 1.86
CA THR A 14 -14.08 1.76 2.41
C THR A 14 -14.22 0.24 2.31
N SER A 15 -14.66 -0.43 3.37
CA SER A 15 -14.92 -1.87 3.38
C SER A 15 -15.96 -2.26 2.32
N LYS A 16 -15.73 -3.38 1.61
CA LYS A 16 -16.71 -3.95 0.66
C LYS A 16 -17.73 -4.86 1.36
N HIS A 17 -17.33 -5.40 2.50
CA HIS A 17 -18.09 -6.42 3.22
C HIS A 17 -18.92 -5.87 4.39
N PHE A 18 -18.53 -4.73 4.96
CA PHE A 18 -19.28 -4.10 6.04
C PHE A 18 -20.62 -3.55 5.52
N LYS A 19 -21.71 -3.91 6.20
CA LYS A 19 -23.08 -3.51 5.81
C LYS A 19 -23.66 -2.50 6.79
N GLY A 20 -24.40 -1.53 6.26
CA GLY A 20 -25.09 -0.51 7.06
C GLY A 20 -24.17 0.57 7.62
N LEU A 21 -24.70 1.33 8.58
CA LEU A 21 -23.99 2.42 9.25
C LEU A 21 -23.02 1.86 10.30
N CYS A 22 -21.81 2.39 10.28
CA CYS A 22 -20.72 2.03 11.18
C CYS A 22 -20.81 2.85 12.47
N TRP A 23 -21.12 2.16 13.58
CA TRP A 23 -21.19 2.75 14.93
C TRP A 23 -20.07 2.31 15.85
N LEU A 24 -19.56 1.09 15.65
CA LEU A 24 -18.57 0.44 16.51
C LEU A 24 -17.31 0.13 15.71
N ASP A 25 -16.21 0.76 16.07
CA ASP A 25 -14.91 0.55 15.43
C ASP A 25 -14.47 -0.92 15.50
N SER A 26 -14.75 -1.61 16.60
CA SER A 26 -14.44 -3.04 16.78
C SER A 26 -15.12 -3.93 15.74
N SER A 27 -16.37 -3.63 15.38
CA SER A 27 -17.11 -4.36 14.35
C SER A 27 -16.52 -4.10 12.96
N CYS A 28 -16.15 -2.85 12.68
CA CYS A 28 -15.48 -2.49 11.44
C CYS A 28 -14.10 -3.15 11.30
N ARG A 29 -13.26 -3.04 12.34
CA ARG A 29 -11.93 -3.66 12.41
C ARG A 29 -12.00 -5.16 12.13
N LYS A 30 -12.94 -5.87 12.75
CA LYS A 30 -13.12 -7.31 12.55
C LYS A 30 -13.38 -7.66 11.08
N VAL A 31 -14.30 -6.95 10.42
CA VAL A 31 -14.60 -7.15 8.99
C VAL A 31 -13.39 -6.81 8.12
N CYS A 32 -12.70 -5.71 8.41
CA CYS A 32 -11.52 -5.29 7.67
C CYS A 32 -10.40 -6.35 7.70
N ILE A 33 -10.15 -6.94 8.87
CA ILE A 33 -9.11 -7.97 9.05
C ILE A 33 -9.54 -9.30 8.42
N GLU A 34 -10.73 -9.80 8.78
CA GLU A 34 -11.14 -11.14 8.42
C GLU A 34 -11.54 -11.24 6.93
N GLN A 35 -12.20 -10.22 6.39
CA GLN A 35 -12.85 -10.26 5.07
C GLN A 35 -12.13 -9.40 4.02
N ASP A 36 -11.78 -8.16 4.33
CA ASP A 36 -11.15 -7.24 3.36
C ASP A 36 -9.62 -7.36 3.27
N LYS A 37 -8.97 -8.13 4.17
CA LYS A 37 -7.50 -8.33 4.23
C LYS A 37 -6.72 -7.04 4.50
N PHE A 38 -7.20 -6.25 5.45
CA PHE A 38 -6.52 -5.07 5.99
C PHE A 38 -6.01 -5.35 7.41
N GLU A 39 -5.17 -4.48 7.94
CA GLU A 39 -4.54 -4.65 9.26
C GLU A 39 -5.39 -4.02 10.38
N ASP A 40 -6.20 -3.02 10.03
CA ASP A 40 -7.08 -2.32 10.97
C ASP A 40 -8.32 -1.74 10.24
N GLY A 41 -9.28 -1.20 11.00
CA GLY A 41 -10.39 -0.40 10.52
C GLY A 41 -11.09 0.41 11.61
N HIS A 42 -11.76 1.49 11.20
CA HIS A 42 -12.54 2.37 12.08
C HIS A 42 -13.75 2.98 11.34
N CYS A 43 -14.75 3.42 12.09
CA CYS A 43 -15.91 4.11 11.56
C CYS A 43 -15.58 5.58 11.27
N SER A 44 -15.93 6.03 10.06
CA SER A 44 -15.85 7.46 9.73
C SER A 44 -16.93 8.24 10.50
N LYS A 45 -16.57 9.43 11.00
CA LYS A 45 -17.45 10.21 11.90
C LYS A 45 -18.76 10.65 11.23
N LEU A 46 -18.65 11.26 10.04
CA LEU A 46 -19.79 11.89 9.38
C LEU A 46 -20.58 10.89 8.52
N GLN A 47 -19.91 10.19 7.61
CA GLN A 47 -20.58 9.28 6.68
C GLN A 47 -20.89 7.91 7.29
N ARG A 48 -20.39 7.62 8.52
CA ARG A 48 -20.57 6.34 9.21
C ARG A 48 -20.21 5.16 8.31
N LYS A 49 -19.17 5.31 7.49
CA LYS A 49 -18.60 4.24 6.65
C LYS A 49 -17.53 3.51 7.44
N CYS A 50 -17.43 2.20 7.26
CA CYS A 50 -16.29 1.45 7.76
C CYS A 50 -15.08 1.68 6.85
N LEU A 51 -14.01 2.25 7.40
CA LEU A 51 -12.76 2.52 6.71
C LEU A 51 -11.70 1.52 7.17
N CYS A 52 -11.23 0.68 6.26
CA CYS A 52 -10.13 -0.26 6.49
C CYS A 52 -8.79 0.40 6.19
N THR A 53 -7.77 0.06 6.98
CA THR A 53 -6.44 0.67 6.90
C THR A 53 -5.33 -0.37 6.92
N LYS A 54 -4.27 -0.13 6.16
CA LYS A 54 -3.06 -0.95 6.13
C LYS A 54 -1.86 -0.09 5.77
N LEU A 55 -0.66 -0.58 6.01
CA LEU A 55 0.56 0.04 5.47
C LEU A 55 0.51 0.05 3.92
N CYS A 56 0.84 1.19 3.35
CA CYS A 56 0.97 1.31 1.90
C CYS A 56 2.21 0.55 1.41
N ALA A 57 2.09 -0.18 0.31
CA ALA A 57 3.17 -1.00 -0.24
C ALA A 57 4.35 -0.18 -0.80
N PHE A 58 4.09 1.06 -1.23
CA PHE A 58 5.07 1.88 -1.96
C PHE A 58 5.87 2.85 -1.09
N ASP A 59 5.51 2.99 0.18
CA ASP A 59 6.15 3.96 1.07
C ASP A 59 7.34 3.40 1.84
N ASN A 60 7.62 2.10 1.67
CA ASN A 60 8.79 1.41 2.21
C ASN A 60 9.74 0.97 1.09
N ILE A 61 9.73 1.62 -0.06
CA ILE A 61 10.87 1.53 -0.97
C ILE A 61 11.91 2.48 -0.38
N PRO A 62 12.98 1.99 0.29
CA PRO A 62 14.14 2.86 0.47
C PRO A 62 14.48 3.38 -0.92
N ASN A 63 14.73 4.68 -1.04
CA ASN A 63 15.26 5.31 -2.24
C ASN A 63 16.32 4.44 -2.97
N GLU A 64 17.08 3.65 -2.22
CA GLU A 64 17.98 2.59 -2.69
C GLU A 64 17.28 1.50 -3.54
N ALA A 65 16.21 0.86 -3.08
CA ALA A 65 15.51 -0.18 -3.83
C ALA A 65 14.79 0.35 -5.08
N GLY A 66 14.28 1.59 -5.03
CA GLY A 66 13.74 2.26 -6.22
C GLY A 66 14.82 2.54 -7.25
N THR A 67 16.02 2.91 -6.79
CA THR A 67 17.18 3.12 -7.66
C THR A 67 17.67 1.80 -8.27
N ILE A 68 17.67 0.71 -7.50
CA ILE A 68 18.05 -0.64 -7.97
C ILE A 68 17.09 -1.11 -9.07
N LEU A 69 15.77 -1.00 -8.87
CA LEU A 69 14.79 -1.38 -9.90
C LEU A 69 14.97 -0.60 -11.22
N VAL A 70 15.31 0.68 -11.13
CA VAL A 70 15.58 1.51 -12.32
C VAL A 70 16.90 1.11 -13.00
N GLN A 71 17.90 0.68 -12.23
CA GLN A 71 19.15 0.16 -12.78
C GLN A 71 18.93 -1.18 -13.49
N ASP A 72 18.18 -2.11 -12.88
CA ASP A 72 17.88 -3.42 -13.47
C ASP A 72 17.15 -3.29 -14.81
N VAL A 73 16.19 -2.37 -14.92
CA VAL A 73 15.48 -2.09 -16.19
C VAL A 73 16.44 -1.59 -17.27
N LYS A 74 17.37 -0.67 -16.92
CA LYS A 74 18.36 -0.13 -17.87
C LYS A 74 19.37 -1.18 -18.32
N THR A 75 19.80 -2.05 -17.41
CA THR A 75 20.71 -3.15 -17.75
C THR A 75 20.02 -4.12 -18.71
N LEU A 76 18.75 -4.45 -18.45
CA LEU A 76 17.98 -5.34 -19.32
C LEU A 76 17.76 -4.73 -20.72
N GLU A 77 17.49 -3.43 -20.80
CA GLU A 77 17.41 -2.71 -22.09
C GLU A 77 18.72 -2.79 -22.88
N ALA A 78 19.87 -2.62 -22.22
CA ALA A 78 21.18 -2.71 -22.85
C ALA A 78 21.50 -4.13 -23.35
N GLU A 79 21.21 -5.16 -22.55
CA GLU A 79 21.40 -6.57 -22.92
C GLU A 79 20.52 -6.97 -24.12
N LEU A 80 19.27 -6.50 -24.17
CA LEU A 80 18.36 -6.72 -25.32
C LEU A 80 18.87 -6.06 -26.60
N LEU A 81 19.40 -4.84 -26.50
CA LEU A 81 19.99 -4.14 -27.65
C LEU A 81 21.23 -4.88 -28.19
N GLU A 82 22.09 -5.41 -27.33
CA GLU A 82 23.26 -6.18 -27.75
C GLU A 82 22.88 -7.51 -28.42
N GLU A 83 21.86 -8.21 -27.91
CA GLU A 83 21.32 -9.41 -28.56
C GLU A 83 20.72 -9.12 -29.94
N GLU A 84 20.01 -8.00 -30.12
CA GLU A 84 19.46 -7.62 -31.42
C GLU A 84 20.55 -7.26 -32.44
N ILE A 85 21.62 -6.57 -32.01
CA ILE A 85 22.77 -6.23 -32.87
C ILE A 85 23.52 -7.48 -33.32
N PHE A 86 23.67 -8.49 -32.45
CA PHE A 86 24.35 -9.74 -32.80
C PHE A 86 23.52 -10.66 -33.70
N ARG A 87 22.19 -10.48 -33.73
CA ARG A 87 21.27 -11.25 -34.59
C ARG A 87 20.99 -10.60 -35.95
N ALA A 88 21.44 -9.36 -36.17
CA ALA A 88 21.30 -8.60 -37.43
C ALA A 88 22.50 -8.82 -38.38
#